data_AF-A0A0K8Q8D0-F1
#
_entry.id   AF-A0A0K8Q8D0-F1
#
_cell.length_a   1.000
_cell.length_b   1.000
_cell.length_c   1.000
_cell.angle_alpha   90.00
_cell.angle_beta   90.00
_cell.angle_gamma   90.00
#
_symmetry.space_group_name_H-M   'P 1'
#
loop_
_entity.id
_entity.type
_entity.pdbx_description
1 polymer ?
#
loop_
_entity_poly.entity_id
_entity_poly.type
_entity_poly.pdbx_seq_one_letter_code
_entity_poly.pdbx_strand_id
1 'polypeptide(L)'
;ATLAAGYLDDPALSAGSFFEEDGVRWYRTSDLGSIDADGRLTVLGRADDVIITGGVKVSAAQVQLELEKLDGVLAAFVAGVPSAEWGQAVAAYVAVADSSAEGIAEFTGRGFSTLGTMPPRPCWRPLN
;
A
#
# COMPACT_ATOMS: atom_id res chain seq x y z
N ALA A 1 -19.89 21.84 1.70
CA ALA A 1 -19.20 20.64 2.22
C ALA A 1 -18.99 20.82 3.72
N THR A 2 -19.08 19.76 4.51
CA THR A 2 -18.94 19.82 5.97
C THR A 2 -17.72 19.00 6.38
N LEU A 3 -16.84 19.57 7.20
CA LEU A 3 -15.73 18.83 7.81
C LEU A 3 -16.14 18.32 9.20
N ALA A 4 -15.70 17.12 9.55
CA ALA A 4 -15.82 16.61 10.91
C ALA A 4 -15.00 17.47 11.88
N ALA A 5 -15.42 17.56 13.15
CA ALA A 5 -14.66 18.29 14.17
C ALA A 5 -13.26 17.69 14.40
N GLY A 6 -13.08 16.40 14.15
CA GLY A 6 -11.83 15.67 14.29
C GLY A 6 -12.13 14.19 14.50
N TYR A 7 -11.12 13.45 14.96
CA TYR A 7 -11.28 12.09 15.44
C TYR A 7 -11.69 12.09 16.92
N LEU A 8 -12.63 11.21 17.29
CA LEU A 8 -13.11 11.08 18.66
C LEU A 8 -11.95 10.63 19.56
N ASP A 9 -11.73 11.36 20.65
CA ASP A 9 -10.71 11.10 21.69
C ASP A 9 -9.25 10.98 21.18
N ASP A 10 -8.96 11.44 19.96
CA ASP A 10 -7.61 11.41 19.37
C ASP A 10 -7.20 12.80 18.83
N PRO A 11 -6.76 13.71 19.72
CA PRO A 11 -6.36 15.06 19.32
C PRO A 11 -5.07 15.07 18.49
N ALA A 12 -4.18 14.08 18.66
CA ALA A 12 -2.93 14.01 17.91
C ALA A 12 -3.19 13.63 16.44
N LEU A 13 -4.01 12.61 16.19
CA LEU A 13 -4.43 12.24 14.84
C LEU A 13 -5.28 13.35 14.19
N SER A 14 -6.10 14.04 14.99
CA SER A 14 -6.87 15.21 14.54
C SER A 14 -5.95 16.33 14.06
N ALA A 15 -4.92 16.69 14.83
CA ALA A 15 -3.95 17.70 14.44
C ALA A 15 -3.07 17.28 13.25
N GLY A 16 -2.83 15.98 13.08
CA GLY A 16 -2.06 15.45 11.95
C GLY A 16 -2.87 15.39 10.64
N SER A 17 -4.19 15.26 10.72
CA SER A 17 -5.07 15.06 9.55
C SER A 17 -5.88 16.30 9.17
N PHE A 18 -6.16 17.17 10.14
CA PHE A 18 -6.87 18.44 9.94
C PHE A 18 -5.94 19.61 10.25
N PHE A 19 -5.86 20.57 9.35
CA PHE A 19 -4.99 21.75 9.50
C PHE A 19 -5.71 23.00 9.03
N GLU A 20 -5.23 24.17 9.45
CA GLU A 20 -5.75 25.46 9.00
C GLU A 20 -4.70 26.16 8.15
N GLU A 21 -5.15 26.71 7.01
CA GLU A 21 -4.33 27.48 6.09
C GLU A 21 -5.21 28.59 5.51
N ASP A 22 -4.73 29.84 5.57
CA ASP A 22 -5.46 31.04 5.11
C ASP A 22 -6.87 31.21 5.70
N GLY A 23 -7.03 30.83 6.98
CA GLY A 23 -8.33 30.89 7.67
C GLY A 23 -9.34 29.84 7.19
N VAL A 24 -8.91 28.89 6.35
CA VAL A 24 -9.70 27.76 5.88
C VAL A 24 -9.20 26.49 6.56
N ARG A 25 -10.13 25.71 7.11
CA ARG A 25 -9.83 24.40 7.68
C ARG A 25 -9.84 23.36 6.58
N TRP A 26 -8.78 22.56 6.52
CA TRP A 26 -8.53 21.52 5.53
C TRP A 26 -8.46 20.14 6.19
N TYR A 27 -8.77 19.11 5.41
CA TYR A 27 -8.54 17.70 5.75
C TYR A 27 -7.60 17.09 4.72
N ARG A 28 -6.52 16.46 5.18
CA ARG A 28 -5.57 15.75 4.33
C ARG A 28 -6.10 14.34 4.06
N THR A 29 -6.61 14.11 2.86
CA THR A 29 -7.24 12.83 2.49
C THR A 29 -6.24 11.71 2.24
N SER A 30 -4.98 12.06 1.95
CA SER A 30 -3.97 11.15 1.41
C SER A 30 -4.37 10.52 0.06
N ASP A 31 -5.29 11.14 -0.67
CA ASP A 31 -5.55 10.81 -2.07
C ASP A 31 -4.61 11.62 -2.97
N LEU A 32 -4.03 10.96 -3.98
CA LEU A 32 -3.29 11.59 -5.05
C LEU A 32 -4.24 12.04 -6.15
N GLY A 33 -3.96 13.21 -6.72
CA GLY A 33 -4.73 13.72 -7.84
C GLY A 33 -3.97 14.80 -8.60
N SER A 34 -4.45 15.11 -9.80
CA SER A 34 -3.99 16.26 -10.59
C SER A 34 -5.19 17.12 -10.99
N ILE A 35 -4.95 18.42 -11.13
CA ILE A 35 -5.93 19.38 -11.61
C ILE A 35 -5.46 19.86 -12.98
N ASP A 36 -6.31 19.75 -14.00
CA ASP A 36 -6.00 20.23 -15.34
C ASP A 36 -6.21 21.74 -15.49
N ALA A 37 -5.87 22.29 -16.66
CA ALA A 37 -6.00 23.72 -16.95
C ALA A 37 -7.46 24.23 -16.92
N ASP A 38 -8.43 23.32 -17.08
CA ASP A 38 -9.87 23.62 -17.00
C ASP A 38 -10.41 23.45 -15.57
N GLY A 39 -9.54 23.15 -14.61
CA GLY A 39 -9.89 22.99 -13.19
C GLY A 39 -10.51 21.64 -12.84
N ARG A 40 -10.40 20.62 -13.70
CA ARG A 40 -10.95 19.29 -13.42
C ARG A 40 -9.97 18.46 -12.59
N LEU A 41 -10.47 17.89 -11.50
CA LEU A 41 -9.72 16.96 -10.65
C LEU A 41 -9.76 15.55 -11.25
N THR A 42 -8.59 14.99 -11.53
CA THR A 42 -8.40 13.56 -11.77
C THR A 42 -7.88 12.90 -10.48
N VAL A 43 -8.60 11.92 -9.96
CA VAL A 43 -8.17 11.13 -8.79
C VAL A 43 -7.29 9.97 -9.25
N LEU A 44 -6.10 9.87 -8.68
CA LEU A 44 -5.03 8.96 -9.09
C LEU A 44 -4.81 7.77 -8.12
N GLY A 45 -5.41 7.80 -6.92
CA GLY A 45 -5.30 6.72 -5.92
C GLY A 45 -4.91 7.23 -4.55
N ARG A 46 -4.37 6.36 -3.68
CA ARG A 46 -3.94 6.71 -2.32
C ARG A 46 -2.42 6.85 -2.26
N ALA A 47 -1.96 7.78 -1.42
CA ALA A 47 -0.54 8.05 -1.21
C ALA A 47 0.17 6.99 -0.35
N ASP A 48 -0.57 6.13 0.37
CA ASP A 48 0.00 5.30 1.43
C ASP A 48 -0.29 3.79 1.36
N ASP A 49 -1.03 3.26 0.38
CA ASP A 49 -1.41 1.83 0.20
C ASP A 49 -0.73 0.82 1.18
N VAL A 50 -1.28 0.70 2.39
CA VAL A 50 -0.76 -0.19 3.45
C VAL A 50 -1.53 -1.51 3.43
N ILE A 51 -0.79 -2.61 3.36
CA ILE A 51 -1.30 -3.97 3.52
C ILE A 51 -1.12 -4.39 4.97
N ILE A 52 -2.18 -4.85 5.63
CA ILE A 52 -2.14 -5.34 7.00
C ILE A 52 -2.19 -6.87 6.96
N THR A 53 -1.02 -7.51 7.11
CA THR A 53 -0.85 -8.97 7.06
C THR A 53 -0.38 -9.48 8.42
N GLY A 54 -1.13 -10.39 9.04
CA GLY A 54 -0.74 -11.01 10.32
C GLY A 54 -0.51 -10.02 11.46
N GLY A 55 -1.14 -8.84 11.45
CA GLY A 55 -0.89 -7.79 12.44
C GLY A 55 0.34 -6.91 12.15
N VAL A 56 0.98 -7.08 10.98
CA VAL A 56 2.10 -6.26 10.51
C VAL A 56 1.61 -5.33 9.39
N LYS A 57 2.02 -4.06 9.45
CA LYS A 57 1.79 -3.08 8.37
C LYS A 57 2.92 -3.18 7.35
N VAL A 58 2.56 -3.48 6.11
CA VAL A 58 3.47 -3.57 4.96
C VAL A 58 3.11 -2.47 3.97
N SER A 59 4.08 -1.67 3.55
CA SER A 59 3.86 -0.69 2.47
C SER A 59 3.86 -1.39 1.12
N ALA A 60 2.75 -1.33 0.37
CA ALA A 60 2.69 -1.88 -0.97
C ALA A 60 3.69 -1.19 -1.90
N ALA A 61 3.79 0.14 -1.81
CA ALA A 61 4.73 0.95 -2.57
C ALA A 61 6.19 0.53 -2.36
N GLN A 62 6.59 0.26 -1.11
CA GLN A 62 7.95 -0.22 -0.84
C GLN A 62 8.21 -1.59 -1.48
N VAL A 63 7.25 -2.52 -1.41
CA VAL A 63 7.40 -3.85 -2.02
C VAL A 63 7.46 -3.74 -3.55
N GLN A 64 6.65 -2.86 -4.17
CA GLN A 64 6.73 -2.59 -5.61
C GLN A 64 8.13 -2.12 -6.02
N LEU A 65 8.66 -1.12 -5.32
CA LEU A 65 9.99 -0.57 -5.59
C LEU A 65 11.11 -1.62 -5.47
N GLU A 66 11.00 -2.58 -4.54
CA GLU A 66 11.98 -3.66 -4.44
C GLU A 66 11.82 -4.71 -5.55
N LEU A 67 10.59 -5.02 -5.97
CA LEU A 67 10.33 -5.96 -7.06
C LEU A 67 10.83 -5.42 -8.41
N GLU A 68 10.68 -4.13 -8.66
CA GLU A 68 11.12 -3.48 -9.90
C GLU A 68 12.66 -3.42 -10.06
N LYS A 69 13.42 -3.73 -9.01
CA LYS A 69 14.89 -3.86 -9.08
C LYS A 69 15.36 -5.24 -9.55
N LEU A 70 14.45 -6.22 -9.67
CA LEU A 70 14.80 -7.58 -10.04
C LEU A 70 15.02 -7.73 -11.54
N ASP A 71 16.07 -8.46 -11.93
CA ASP A 71 16.39 -8.72 -13.34
C ASP A 71 15.23 -9.43 -14.05
N GLY A 72 14.75 -8.80 -15.13
CA GLY A 72 13.65 -9.29 -15.94
C GLY A 72 12.27 -8.79 -15.53
N VAL A 73 12.15 -7.97 -14.47
CA VAL A 73 10.88 -7.27 -14.13
C VAL A 73 10.76 -5.98 -14.94
N LEU A 74 9.62 -5.81 -15.60
CA LEU A 74 9.28 -4.60 -16.36
C LEU A 74 8.42 -3.62 -15.55
N ALA A 75 7.57 -4.14 -14.66
CA ALA A 75 6.72 -3.36 -13.76
C ALA A 75 6.16 -4.26 -12.65
N ALA A 76 5.83 -3.69 -11.49
CA ALA A 76 5.16 -4.42 -10.41
C ALA A 76 3.97 -3.66 -9.81
N PHE A 77 2.90 -4.39 -9.53
CA PHE A 77 1.76 -3.92 -8.75
C PHE A 77 1.60 -4.79 -7.50
N VAL A 78 1.51 -4.17 -6.32
CA VAL A 78 1.37 -4.89 -5.06
C VAL A 78 0.09 -4.46 -4.38
N ALA A 79 -0.68 -5.43 -3.90
CA ALA A 79 -1.93 -5.19 -3.19
C ALA A 79 -2.15 -6.23 -2.11
N GLY A 80 -2.92 -5.86 -1.10
CA GLY A 80 -3.43 -6.80 -0.11
C GLY A 80 -4.62 -7.56 -0.67
N VAL A 81 -4.57 -8.89 -0.67
CA VAL A 81 -5.72 -9.75 -1.03
C VAL A 81 -6.28 -10.44 0.22
N PRO A 82 -7.58 -10.74 0.30
CA PRO A 82 -8.16 -11.41 1.46
C PRO A 82 -7.46 -12.73 1.79
N SER A 83 -7.19 -12.97 3.07
CA SER A 83 -6.59 -14.21 3.57
C SER A 83 -7.26 -14.64 4.86
N ALA A 84 -7.76 -15.89 4.92
CA ALA A 84 -8.33 -16.45 6.14
C ALA A 84 -7.28 -16.61 7.26
N GLU A 85 -6.02 -16.79 6.89
CA GLU A 85 -4.92 -16.98 7.84
C GLU A 85 -4.32 -15.63 8.28
N TRP A 86 -4.15 -14.68 7.36
CA TRP A 86 -3.38 -13.46 7.61
C TRP A 86 -4.22 -12.18 7.69
N GLY A 87 -5.53 -12.26 7.47
CA GLY A 87 -6.39 -11.11 7.23
C GLY A 87 -6.21 -10.61 5.80
N GLN A 88 -5.02 -10.09 5.48
CA GLN A 88 -4.57 -9.87 4.11
C GLN A 88 -3.29 -10.66 3.83
N ALA A 89 -3.16 -11.22 2.63
CA ALA A 89 -1.88 -11.65 2.08
C ALA A 89 -1.34 -10.58 1.15
N VAL A 90 -0.02 -10.40 1.10
CA VAL A 90 0.63 -9.53 0.12
C VAL A 90 0.64 -10.28 -1.21
N ALA A 91 -0.04 -9.74 -2.22
CA ALA A 91 -0.01 -10.25 -3.59
C ALA A 91 0.78 -9.29 -4.48
N ALA A 92 1.70 -9.84 -5.25
CA ALA A 92 2.46 -9.13 -6.26
C ALA A 92 2.03 -9.59 -7.66
N TYR A 93 1.71 -8.63 -8.52
CA TYR A 93 1.46 -8.81 -9.94
C TYR A 93 2.66 -8.24 -10.68
N VAL A 94 3.39 -9.09 -11.39
CA VAL A 94 4.69 -8.72 -11.96
C VAL A 94 4.62 -8.91 -13.47
N ALA A 95 4.92 -7.84 -14.21
CA ALA A 95 5.17 -7.93 -15.64
C ALA A 95 6.65 -8.31 -15.85
N VAL A 96 6.92 -9.40 -16.56
CA VAL A 96 8.27 -9.89 -16.83
C VAL A 96 8.63 -9.77 -18.31
N ALA A 97 9.93 -9.65 -18.60
CA ALA A 97 10.44 -9.50 -19.96
C ALA A 97 10.16 -10.73 -20.84
N ASP A 98 10.24 -11.93 -20.25
CA ASP A 98 9.83 -13.18 -20.89
C ASP A 98 8.51 -13.68 -20.29
N SER A 99 7.41 -13.36 -20.97
CA SER A 99 6.06 -13.76 -20.57
C SER A 99 5.65 -15.14 -21.09
N SER A 100 6.58 -15.93 -21.64
CA SER A 100 6.32 -17.34 -21.96
C SER A 100 6.06 -18.14 -20.69
N ALA A 101 5.42 -19.31 -20.81
CA ALA A 101 5.18 -20.18 -19.66
C ALA A 101 6.51 -20.62 -19.01
N GLU A 102 7.51 -20.89 -19.84
CA GLU A 102 8.87 -21.25 -19.43
C GLU A 102 9.57 -20.08 -18.72
N GLY A 103 9.51 -18.87 -19.28
CA GLY A 103 10.08 -17.66 -18.68
C GLY A 103 9.45 -17.30 -17.34
N ILE A 104 8.13 -17.43 -17.22
CA ILE A 104 7.41 -17.22 -15.94
C ILE A 104 7.80 -18.29 -14.92
N ALA A 105 7.87 -19.56 -15.32
CA ALA A 105 8.29 -20.64 -14.44
C ALA A 105 9.73 -20.46 -13.94
N GLU A 106 10.64 -20.04 -14.83
CA GLU A 106 12.01 -19.72 -14.46
C GLU A 106 12.05 -18.55 -13.48
N PHE A 107 11.36 -17.45 -13.78
CA PHE A 107 11.33 -16.26 -12.92
C PHE A 107 10.77 -16.56 -11.52
N THR A 108 9.65 -17.27 -11.45
CA THR A 108 9.01 -17.64 -10.17
C THR A 108 9.77 -18.72 -9.39
N GLY A 109 10.59 -19.53 -10.07
CA GLY A 109 11.47 -20.51 -9.44
C GLY A 109 12.74 -19.90 -8.82
N ARG A 110 13.03 -18.62 -9.09
CA ARG A 110 14.18 -17.92 -8.49
C ARG A 110 13.91 -17.58 -7.01
N GLY A 111 14.91 -17.77 -6.17
CA GLY A 111 14.90 -17.29 -4.79
C GLY A 111 15.36 -15.83 -4.73
N PHE A 112 14.50 -14.92 -4.26
CA PHE A 112 14.84 -13.50 -4.10
C PHE A 112 15.15 -13.18 -2.64
N SER A 113 16.43 -13.27 -2.27
CA SER A 113 16.90 -13.02 -0.89
C SER A 113 16.64 -11.58 -0.41
N THR A 114 16.50 -10.63 -1.33
CA THR A 114 16.20 -9.21 -1.07
C THR A 114 14.80 -8.97 -0.50
N LEU A 115 13.84 -9.85 -0.78
CA LEU A 115 12.46 -9.74 -0.29
C LEU A 115 12.29 -10.27 1.14
N GLY A 116 13.33 -10.89 1.70
CA GLY A 116 13.31 -11.51 3.02
C GLY A 116 12.29 -12.65 3.13
N THR A 117 12.04 -13.09 4.36
CA THR A 117 10.99 -14.05 4.69
C THR A 117 9.87 -13.33 5.43
N MET A 118 8.61 -13.62 5.09
CA MET A 118 7.48 -13.15 5.89
C MET A 118 7.68 -13.64 7.33
N PRO A 119 7.66 -12.74 8.34
CA PRO A 119 7.76 -13.17 9.72
C PRO A 119 6.59 -14.12 10.05
N PRO A 120 6.82 -15.15 10.89
CA PRO A 120 5.75 -16.02 11.32
C PRO A 120 4.66 -15.20 12.02
N ARG A 121 3.42 -15.67 11.95
CA ARG A 121 2.27 -14.97 12.54
C ARG A 121 2.58 -14.67 14.01
N PRO A 122 2.55 -13.40 14.46
CA PRO A 122 2.59 -13.13 15.88
C PRO A 122 1.41 -13.86 16.50
N CYS A 123 1.70 -14.77 17.41
CA CYS A 123 0.73 -15.56 18.12
C CYS A 123 -0.06 -14.66 19.07
N TRP A 124 -0.98 -13.87 18.53
CA TRP A 124 -1.95 -13.16 19.33
C TRP A 124 -2.94 -14.20 19.86
N ARG A 125 -2.66 -14.72 21.07
CA ARG A 125 -3.68 -15.38 21.88
C ARG A 125 -4.62 -14.29 22.37
N PRO A 126 -5.94 -14.42 22.20
CA PRO A 126 -6.86 -13.53 22.90
C PRO A 126 -6.54 -13.67 24.41
N LEU A 127 -6.34 -12.53 25.07
CA LEU A 127 -6.35 -12.48 26.53
C LEU A 127 -7.79 -12.82 26.95
N ASN A 128 -7.95 -13.97 27.62
CA ASN A 128 -9.20 -14.37 28.25
C ASN A 128 -9.60 -13.36 29.34
#